data_AF-A0A1E5W5Q9-F1
#
_entry.id   AF-A0A1E5W5Q9-F1
#
_cell.length_a   1.000
_cell.length_b   1.000
_cell.length_c   1.000
_cell.angle_alpha   90.00
_cell.angle_beta   90.00
_cell.angle_gamma   90.00
#
_symmetry.space_group_name_H-M   'P 1'
#
loop_
_entity.id
_entity.type
_entity.pdbx_description
1 polymer ?
#
loop_
_entity_poly.entity_id
_entity_poly.type
_entity_poly.pdbx_seq_one_letter_code
_entity_poly.pdbx_strand_id
1 'polypeptide(L)'
;MAVAFEAMVRADARFEVPVPRQFALVCFRLRRSAAAGEKRARDEAEPNEPNRRLLEAVNATGRAYMSSAMVGGIYILRCAIGSSLTEERHVREAWSVVQEQATVVLAAATTCTEERAVRSARYTDAPAAVHPVQMRFPSLQP
;
A
#
# COMPACT_ATOMS: atom_id res chain seq x y z
N MET A 1 0.22 26.44 10.11
CA MET A 1 0.63 25.03 10.33
C MET A 1 0.20 24.10 9.20
N ALA A 2 -1.09 24.00 8.86
CA ALA A 2 -1.54 23.10 7.78
C ALA A 2 -0.93 23.38 6.38
N VAL A 3 -0.69 24.66 6.04
CA VAL A 3 -0.02 25.05 4.78
C VAL A 3 1.42 24.53 4.72
N ALA A 4 2.16 24.61 5.82
CA ALA A 4 3.53 24.10 5.90
C ALA A 4 3.56 22.57 5.77
N PHE A 5 2.60 21.88 6.39
CA PHE A 5 2.46 20.43 6.22
C PHE A 5 2.16 20.05 4.77
N GLU A 6 1.21 20.71 4.12
CA GLU A 6 0.89 20.45 2.71
C GLU A 6 2.12 20.65 1.81
N ALA A 7 2.93 21.69 2.06
CA ALA A 7 4.16 21.94 1.33
C ALA A 7 5.19 20.80 1.53
N MET A 8 5.35 20.30 2.76
CA MET A 8 6.23 19.15 3.03
C MET A 8 5.75 17.87 2.33
N VAL A 9 4.45 17.60 2.34
CA VAL A 9 3.87 16.45 1.63
C VAL A 9 4.10 16.54 0.13
N ARG A 10 3.86 17.71 -0.47
CA ARG A 10 4.06 17.93 -1.91
C ARG A 10 5.53 17.88 -2.33
N ALA A 11 6.46 18.19 -1.42
CA ALA A 11 7.89 18.11 -1.69
C ALA A 11 8.40 16.65 -1.77
N ASP A 12 7.72 15.69 -1.12
CA ASP A 12 8.09 14.28 -1.16
C ASP A 12 7.42 13.58 -2.35
N ALA A 13 8.22 13.18 -3.34
CA ALA A 13 7.74 12.58 -4.59
C ALA A 13 6.98 11.25 -4.41
N ARG A 14 7.05 10.63 -3.22
CA ARG A 14 6.34 9.38 -2.88
C ARG A 14 4.88 9.63 -2.57
N PHE A 15 4.48 10.86 -2.26
CA PHE A 15 3.14 11.21 -1.83
C PHE A 15 2.42 12.07 -2.87
N GLU A 16 1.09 12.03 -2.82
CA GLU A 16 0.22 12.92 -3.58
C GLU A 16 -0.88 13.48 -2.66
N VAL A 17 -1.32 14.69 -2.98
CA VAL A 17 -2.44 15.39 -2.31
C VAL A 17 -3.61 15.40 -3.28
N PRO A 18 -4.53 14.40 -3.21
CA PRO A 18 -5.59 14.22 -4.21
C PRO A 18 -6.70 15.27 -4.11
N VAL A 19 -6.83 15.93 -2.96
CA VAL A 19 -7.88 16.93 -2.68
C VAL A 19 -7.20 18.18 -2.13
N PRO A 20 -7.57 19.39 -2.58
CA PRO A 20 -7.02 20.63 -2.02
C PRO A 20 -7.35 20.72 -0.52
N ARG A 21 -6.40 21.27 0.26
CA ARG A 21 -6.61 21.50 1.69
C ARG A 21 -7.82 22.40 1.92
N GLN A 22 -8.72 21.96 2.79
CA GLN A 22 -9.82 22.78 3.32
C GLN A 22 -9.59 22.98 4.82
N PHE A 23 -9.60 24.25 5.26
CA PHE A 23 -9.30 24.62 6.66
C PHE A 23 -7.95 24.05 7.14
N ALA A 24 -8.00 23.31 8.25
CA ALA A 24 -6.88 22.67 8.92
C ALA A 24 -6.64 21.21 8.50
N LEU A 25 -7.39 20.69 7.51
CA LEU A 25 -7.34 19.29 7.11
C LEU A 25 -6.51 19.11 5.83
N VAL A 26 -5.46 18.31 5.92
CA VAL A 26 -4.66 17.91 4.75
C VAL A 26 -4.90 16.43 4.47
N CYS A 27 -5.30 16.15 3.23
CA CYS A 27 -5.55 14.80 2.72
C CYS A 27 -4.41 14.38 1.81
N PHE A 28 -3.81 13.22 2.04
CA PHE A 28 -2.69 12.73 1.24
C PHE A 28 -2.67 11.21 1.15
N ARG A 29 -1.92 10.67 0.20
CA ARG A 29 -1.72 9.23 0.04
C ARG A 29 -0.36 8.93 -0.60
N LEU A 30 0.09 7.69 -0.49
CA LEU A 30 1.22 7.18 -1.26
C LEU A 30 0.83 7.07 -2.74
N ARG A 31 1.72 7.53 -3.62
CA ARG A 31 1.59 7.38 -5.06
C ARG A 31 1.73 5.90 -5.43
N ARG A 32 0.90 5.47 -6.37
CA ARG A 32 1.04 4.14 -6.98
C ARG A 32 2.16 4.22 -8.02
N SER A 33 3.09 3.26 -7.98
CA SER A 33 4.00 3.05 -9.12
C SER A 33 3.16 2.79 -10.37
N ALA A 34 3.31 3.61 -11.40
CA ALA A 34 2.54 3.54 -12.64
C ALA A 34 2.81 2.26 -13.46
N ALA A 35 3.68 1.34 -12.99
CA ALA A 35 3.96 0.07 -13.65
C ALA A 35 2.83 -0.96 -13.52
N ALA A 36 1.84 -0.75 -12.66
CA ALA A 36 0.61 -1.56 -12.62
C ALA A 36 -0.39 -0.99 -13.63
N GLY A 37 -0.08 -1.18 -14.91
CA GLY A 37 -0.98 -0.89 -16.01
C GLY A 37 -2.29 -1.65 -15.87
N GLU A 38 -3.34 -1.07 -16.45
CA GLU A 38 -4.70 -1.58 -16.58
C GLU A 38 -4.75 -3.00 -17.18
N LYS A 39 -4.39 -4.02 -16.42
CA LYS A 39 -4.56 -5.45 -16.71
C LYS A 39 -3.97 -6.25 -15.55
N ARG A 40 -4.80 -6.57 -14.55
CA ARG A 40 -5.04 -7.91 -13.95
C ARG A 40 -5.90 -7.75 -12.68
N ALA A 41 -7.20 -7.52 -12.88
CA ALA A 41 -8.21 -7.44 -11.81
C ALA A 41 -8.50 -8.78 -11.09
N ARG A 42 -7.50 -9.64 -10.86
CA ARG A 42 -7.74 -10.91 -10.14
C ARG A 42 -6.66 -11.37 -9.15
N ASP A 43 -5.43 -10.86 -9.23
CA ASP A 43 -4.34 -11.25 -8.30
C ASP A 43 -3.51 -10.06 -7.78
N GLU A 44 -3.98 -8.82 -8.01
CA GLU A 44 -3.31 -7.62 -7.55
C GLU A 44 -3.70 -7.30 -6.11
N ALA A 45 -2.71 -7.13 -5.24
CA ALA A 45 -2.92 -6.59 -3.90
C ALA A 45 -3.76 -5.31 -3.99
N GLU A 46 -4.80 -5.22 -3.15
CA GLU A 46 -5.74 -4.10 -3.08
C GLU A 46 -4.98 -2.76 -3.24
N PRO A 47 -5.36 -1.89 -4.21
CA PRO A 47 -4.65 -0.64 -4.50
C PRO A 47 -4.49 0.29 -3.28
N ASN A 48 -5.29 0.04 -2.26
CA ASN A 48 -5.39 0.79 -1.03
C ASN A 48 -4.57 0.19 0.13
N GLU A 49 -4.10 -1.05 -0.01
CA GLU A 49 -3.39 -1.79 1.04
C GLU A 49 -2.13 -1.06 1.56
N PRO A 50 -1.25 -0.47 0.71
CA PRO A 50 -0.11 0.28 1.22
C PRO A 50 -0.52 1.51 2.05
N ASN A 51 -1.61 2.17 1.69
CA ASN A 51 -2.12 3.34 2.42
C ASN A 51 -2.76 2.94 3.75
N ARG A 52 -3.45 1.80 3.80
CA ARG A 52 -3.97 1.21 5.05
C ARG A 52 -2.85 0.87 6.02
N ARG A 53 -1.85 0.12 5.54
CA ARG A 53 -0.68 -0.27 6.34
C ARG A 53 0.10 0.94 6.84
N LEU A 54 0.26 1.96 6.01
CA LEU A 54 0.91 3.21 6.44
C LEU A 54 0.15 3.85 7.61
N LEU A 55 -1.17 3.97 7.51
CA LEU A 55 -1.97 4.57 8.58
C LEU A 55 -1.87 3.76 9.87
N GLU A 56 -2.00 2.44 9.78
CA GLU A 56 -1.89 1.53 10.92
C GLU A 56 -0.51 1.64 11.57
N ALA A 57 0.57 1.62 10.78
CA ALA A 57 1.93 1.76 11.26
C ALA A 57 2.16 3.10 11.96
N VAL A 58 1.69 4.21 11.37
CA VAL A 58 1.78 5.55 11.97
C VAL A 58 1.05 5.59 13.31
N ASN A 59 -0.21 5.14 13.35
CA ASN A 59 -1.01 5.14 14.58
C ASN A 59 -0.44 4.19 15.65
N ALA A 60 0.18 3.07 15.24
CA ALA A 60 0.83 2.13 16.14
C ALA A 60 2.08 2.70 16.83
N THR A 61 2.73 3.72 16.25
CA THR A 61 3.87 4.40 16.92
C THR A 61 3.45 5.16 18.18
N GLY A 62 2.18 5.56 18.30
CA GLY A 62 1.69 6.42 19.38
C GLY A 62 2.22 7.86 19.36
N ARG A 63 3.14 8.20 18.44
CA ARG A 63 3.74 9.54 18.31
C ARG A 63 2.86 10.50 17.51
N ALA A 64 2.05 9.97 16.61
CA ALA A 64 1.08 10.71 15.83
C ALA A 64 -0.17 9.87 15.64
N TYR A 65 -1.32 10.54 15.56
CA TYR A 65 -2.59 9.89 15.22
C TYR A 65 -3.21 10.59 14.02
N MET A 66 -3.59 9.79 13.02
CA MET A 66 -4.25 10.25 11.81
C MET A 66 -5.48 9.39 11.53
N SER A 67 -6.40 9.93 10.72
CA SER A 67 -7.58 9.19 10.28
C SER A 67 -7.48 8.88 8.79
N SER A 68 -8.37 8.02 8.30
CA SER A 68 -8.54 7.79 6.86
C SER A 68 -9.91 8.21 6.36
N ALA A 69 -10.02 8.26 5.04
CA ALA A 69 -11.29 8.29 4.33
C ALA A 69 -11.18 7.49 3.03
N MET A 70 -12.32 7.03 2.54
CA MET A 70 -12.48 6.44 1.22
C MET A 70 -13.18 7.45 0.32
N VAL A 71 -12.52 7.88 -0.76
CA VAL A 71 -13.08 8.85 -1.72
C VAL A 71 -13.02 8.24 -3.11
N GLY A 72 -14.18 7.93 -3.71
CA GLY A 72 -14.24 7.33 -5.05
C GLY A 72 -13.49 5.99 -5.17
N GLY A 73 -13.48 5.17 -4.11
CA GLY A 73 -12.72 3.91 -4.07
C GLY A 73 -11.23 4.06 -3.75
N ILE A 74 -10.75 5.29 -3.54
CA ILE A 74 -9.36 5.59 -3.19
C ILE A 74 -9.25 5.81 -1.68
N TYR A 75 -8.33 5.07 -1.04
CA TYR A 75 -8.02 5.25 0.37
C TYR A 75 -7.02 6.39 0.56
N ILE A 76 -7.41 7.38 1.35
CA ILE A 76 -6.60 8.56 1.67
C ILE A 76 -6.36 8.68 3.17
N LEU A 77 -5.19 9.18 3.55
CA LEU A 77 -4.86 9.57 4.92
C LEU A 77 -5.26 11.03 5.12
N ARG A 78 -5.73 11.34 6.33
CA ARG A 78 -6.23 12.65 6.72
C ARG A 78 -5.54 13.10 8.01
N CYS A 79 -4.85 14.23 7.92
CA CYS A 79 -4.21 14.88 9.06
C CYS A 79 -4.93 16.20 9.38
N ALA A 80 -5.55 16.28 10.56
CA ALA A 80 -6.24 17.46 11.06
C ALA A 80 -5.31 18.27 11.96
N ILE A 81 -4.82 19.41 11.47
CA ILE A 81 -3.84 20.28 12.14
C ILE A 81 -4.55 21.54 12.65
N GLY A 82 -5.50 21.33 13.57
CA GLY A 82 -6.42 22.38 14.04
C GLY A 82 -6.41 22.66 15.55
N SER A 83 -5.59 21.94 16.33
CA SER A 83 -5.53 22.15 17.78
C SER A 83 -4.71 23.40 18.11
N SER A 84 -5.17 24.17 19.10
CA SER A 84 -4.48 25.37 19.61
C SER A 84 -3.13 25.07 20.25
N LEU A 85 -2.91 23.83 20.71
CA LEU A 85 -1.65 23.35 21.26
C LEU A 85 -0.68 22.80 20.18
N THR A 86 -1.12 22.74 18.92
CA THR A 86 -0.29 22.22 17.82
C THR A 86 0.68 23.30 17.33
N GLU A 87 1.94 23.14 17.70
CA GLU A 87 3.06 23.92 17.18
C GLU A 87 3.73 23.25 15.98
N GLU A 88 4.56 24.02 15.28
CA GLU A 88 5.25 23.56 14.07
C GLU A 88 6.12 22.32 14.31
N ARG A 89 6.78 22.24 15.48
CA ARG A 89 7.58 21.07 15.87
C ARG A 89 6.77 19.78 15.88
N HIS A 90 5.51 19.82 16.33
CA HIS A 90 4.63 18.65 16.37
C HIS A 90 4.23 18.20 14.97
N VAL A 91 4.02 19.17 14.06
CA VAL A 91 3.72 18.90 12.65
C VAL A 91 4.91 18.27 11.93
N ARG A 92 6.12 18.78 12.18
CA ARG A 92 7.37 18.23 11.63
C ARG A 92 7.63 16.82 12.16
N GLU A 93 7.41 16.60 13.45
CA GLU A 93 7.54 15.28 14.06
C GLU A 93 6.55 14.28 13.47
N ALA A 94 5.26 14.64 13.38
CA ALA A 94 4.25 13.79 12.77
C ALA A 94 4.58 13.46 11.32
N TRP A 95 5.14 14.42 10.57
CA TRP A 95 5.61 14.18 9.21
C TRP A 95 6.82 13.23 9.15
N SER A 96 7.80 13.37 10.05
CA SER A 96 8.94 12.44 10.16
C SER A 96 8.47 11.01 10.36
N VAL A 97 7.51 10.80 11.28
CA VAL A 97 6.92 9.47 11.54
C VAL A 97 6.27 8.91 10.27
N VAL A 98 5.51 9.73 9.52
CA VAL A 98 4.91 9.29 8.25
C VAL A 98 5.99 8.87 7.24
N GLN A 99 7.07 9.64 7.11
CA GLN A 99 8.15 9.32 6.17
C GLN A 99 8.92 8.06 6.56
N GLU A 100 9.19 7.86 7.85
CA GLU A 100 9.82 6.65 8.40
C GLU A 100 8.97 5.42 8.08
N GLN A 101 7.68 5.45 8.46
CA GLN A 101 6.77 4.33 8.23
C GLN A 101 6.50 4.08 6.75
N ALA A 102 6.42 5.13 5.93
CA ALA A 102 6.30 4.97 4.47
C ALA A 102 7.49 4.25 3.87
N THR A 103 8.70 4.51 4.38
CA THR A 103 9.91 3.81 3.91
C THR A 103 9.84 2.32 4.23
N VAL A 104 9.39 1.96 5.44
CA VAL A 104 9.18 0.56 5.85
C VAL A 104 8.13 -0.14 4.98
N VAL A 105 6.97 0.50 4.78
CA VAL A 105 5.86 -0.05 3.98
C VAL A 105 6.26 -0.23 2.52
N LEU A 106 6.96 0.73 1.93
CA LEU A 106 7.44 0.65 0.56
C LEU A 106 8.53 -0.42 0.39
N ALA A 107 9.46 -0.54 1.35
CA ALA A 107 10.48 -1.58 1.35
C ALA A 107 9.88 -3.00 1.44
N ALA A 108 8.87 -3.19 2.29
CA ALA A 108 8.14 -4.46 2.41
C ALA A 108 7.36 -4.82 1.13
N ALA A 109 6.89 -3.81 0.37
CA ALA A 109 6.23 -4.05 -0.92
C ALA A 109 7.24 -4.47 -2.01
N THR A 110 8.47 -3.97 -1.97
CA THR A 110 9.53 -4.37 -2.91
C THR A 110 10.04 -5.80 -2.67
N THR A 111 10.29 -6.21 -1.42
CA THR A 111 10.75 -7.59 -1.12
C THR A 111 9.69 -8.65 -1.44
N CYS A 112 8.41 -8.36 -1.26
CA CYS A 112 7.34 -9.28 -1.63
C CYS A 112 7.19 -9.44 -3.16
N THR A 113 7.69 -8.47 -3.94
CA THR A 113 7.80 -8.58 -5.42
C THR A 113 8.97 -9.50 -5.81
N GLU A 114 10.11 -9.39 -5.12
CA GLU A 114 11.30 -10.22 -5.35
C GLU A 114 11.07 -11.69 -4.95
N GLU A 115 10.48 -11.96 -3.79
CA GLU A 115 10.17 -13.34 -3.35
C GLU A 115 9.10 -14.01 -4.23
N ARG A 116 8.16 -13.24 -4.78
CA ARG A 116 7.16 -13.76 -5.75
C ARG A 116 7.76 -14.05 -7.12
N ALA A 117 8.71 -13.23 -7.60
CA ALA A 117 9.45 -13.51 -8.82
C ALA A 117 10.30 -14.79 -8.70
N VAL A 118 10.93 -15.01 -7.53
CA VAL A 118 11.68 -16.25 -7.23
C VAL A 118 10.74 -17.46 -7.15
N ARG A 119 9.51 -17.29 -6.61
CA ARG A 119 8.53 -18.39 -6.53
C ARG A 119 7.91 -18.74 -7.89
N SER A 120 7.70 -17.78 -8.79
CA SER A 120 7.20 -18.08 -10.15
C SER A 120 8.25 -18.76 -11.01
N ALA A 121 9.54 -18.45 -10.83
CA ALA A 121 10.63 -19.10 -11.54
C ALA A 121 10.78 -20.60 -11.18
N ARG A 122 10.40 -21.01 -9.96
CA ARG A 122 10.47 -22.42 -9.51
C ARG A 122 9.38 -23.33 -10.09
N TYR A 123 8.32 -22.78 -10.72
CA TYR A 123 7.23 -23.59 -11.27
C TYR A 123 7.41 -23.92 -12.76
N THR A 124 8.39 -23.31 -13.44
CA THR A 124 8.66 -23.54 -14.87
C THR A 124 9.64 -24.68 -15.17
N ASP A 125 10.16 -25.39 -14.17
CA ASP A 125 11.07 -26.53 -14.35
C ASP A 125 10.46 -27.83 -13.81
N ALA A 126 9.27 -28.18 -14.29
CA ALA A 126 8.75 -29.54 -14.18
C ALA A 126 8.99 -30.24 -15.53
N PRO A 127 9.80 -31.32 -15.60
CA PRO A 127 10.04 -32.02 -16.85
C PRO A 127 8.76 -32.70 -17.33
N ALA A 128 8.55 -32.61 -18.64
CA ALA A 128 7.43 -33.18 -19.36
C ALA A 128 7.35 -34.71 -19.24
N ALA A 129 6.12 -35.19 -19.37
CA ALA A 129 5.68 -36.54 -19.75
C ALA A 129 5.62 -37.63 -18.65
N VAL A 130 4.38 -37.97 -18.27
CA VAL A 130 3.97 -39.37 -18.07
C VAL A 130 2.61 -39.55 -18.73
N HIS A 131 2.56 -40.32 -19.82
CA HIS A 131 1.32 -40.72 -20.46
C HIS A 131 0.46 -41.55 -19.49
N PRO A 132 -0.88 -41.38 -19.47
CA PRO A 132 -1.73 -42.21 -18.62
C PRO A 132 -1.79 -43.65 -19.16
N VAL A 133 -1.38 -44.61 -18.33
CA VAL A 133 -1.62 -46.05 -18.56
C VAL A 133 -3.11 -46.33 -18.40
N GLN A 134 -3.73 -46.79 -19.46
CA GLN A 134 -5.15 -47.14 -19.52
C GLN A 134 -5.37 -48.48 -18.81
N MET A 135 -5.80 -48.46 -17.53
CA MET A 135 -6.18 -49.68 -16.81
C MET A 135 -7.53 -50.19 -17.32
N ARG A 136 -7.49 -51.37 -17.92
CA ARG A 136 -8.63 -52.13 -18.43
C ARG A 136 -9.29 -52.85 -17.26
N PHE A 137 -10.50 -52.44 -16.87
CA PHE A 137 -11.32 -53.16 -15.89
C PHE A 137 -11.88 -54.46 -16.52
N PRO A 138 -11.79 -55.62 -15.85
CA PRO A 138 -12.53 -56.80 -16.28
C PRO A 138 -14.00 -56.70 -15.85
N SER A 139 -14.86 -56.92 -16.83
CA SER A 139 -16.31 -57.00 -16.75
C SER A 139 -16.78 -58.13 -15.82
N LEU A 140 -17.55 -57.79 -14.79
CA LEU A 140 -18.43 -58.71 -14.08
C LEU A 140 -19.84 -58.55 -14.67
N GLN A 141 -20.26 -59.56 -15.42
CA GLN A 141 -21.63 -59.80 -15.86
C GLN A 141 -22.27 -60.86 -14.93
N PRO A 142 -23.61 -60.99 -14.96
CA PRO A 142 -24.52 -60.74 -13.83
C PRO A 142 -24.65 -61.87 -12.81
#